data_AF-A0A832TWL4-F1
#
_entry.id   AF-A0A832TWL4-F1
#
_cell.length_a   1.000
_cell.length_b   1.000
_cell.length_c   1.000
_cell.angle_alpha   90.00
_cell.angle_beta   90.00
_cell.angle_gamma   90.00
#
_symmetry.space_group_name_H-M   'P 1'
#
loop_
_entity.id
_entity.type
_entity.pdbx_description
1 polymer ?
#
loop_
_entity_poly.entity_id
_entity_poly.type
_entity_poly.pdbx_seq_one_letter_code
_entity_poly.pdbx_strand_id
1 'polypeptide(L)'
;MKAMVIMDMTNDFVFETYEHEGREYDGRLVAPLGKTIVDPIVKLVKTVLSRENVAVLRLSKDHYNAFTNPRLELELAELGIDEIFMTGLVDEVCIYHNALGFLERGFRTNILKGCTAPFDPKKGKEAFEELDSCGAKMVDDIPSDIGVVLLLEDEHDENSEEIKSGSWPSHCMKGTPGALTVEPIRKILESRK
;
A
#
# COMPACT_ATOMS: atom_id res chain seq x y z
N MET A 1 -3.40 -18.73 -3.84
CA MET A 1 -2.13 -18.06 -4.22
C MET A 1 -1.90 -16.95 -3.22
N LYS A 2 -0.64 -16.58 -2.95
CA LYS A 2 -0.32 -15.57 -1.93
C LYS A 2 0.16 -14.27 -2.57
N ALA A 3 -0.33 -13.15 -2.03
CA ALA A 3 0.06 -11.82 -2.50
C ALA A 3 0.75 -11.02 -1.40
N MET A 4 1.83 -10.33 -1.75
CA MET A 4 2.37 -9.23 -0.95
C MET A 4 1.66 -7.95 -1.39
N VAL A 5 1.05 -7.23 -0.45
CA VAL A 5 0.32 -5.98 -0.71
C VAL A 5 1.17 -4.78 -0.27
N ILE A 6 1.32 -3.80 -1.14
CA ILE A 6 1.97 -2.51 -0.86
C ILE A 6 0.90 -1.43 -0.90
N MET A 7 0.58 -0.86 0.25
CA MET A 7 -0.46 0.14 0.43
C MET A 7 0.12 1.55 0.44
N ASP A 8 -0.34 2.42 -0.46
CA ASP A 8 -0.12 3.88 -0.43
C ASP A 8 1.33 4.35 -0.17
N MET A 9 2.31 3.59 -0.66
CA MET A 9 3.72 3.96 -0.58
C MET A 9 4.07 4.98 -1.68
N THR A 10 3.34 6.09 -1.72
CA THR A 10 3.52 7.18 -2.68
C THR A 10 4.44 8.26 -2.12
N ASN A 11 5.00 9.10 -2.99
CA ASN A 11 5.95 10.13 -2.57
C ASN A 11 5.37 11.08 -1.52
N ASP A 12 4.12 11.50 -1.68
CA ASP A 12 3.51 12.51 -0.81
C ASP A 12 3.23 12.01 0.61
N PHE A 13 2.89 10.72 0.74
CA PHE A 13 2.69 10.06 2.02
C PHE A 13 3.99 9.77 2.75
N VAL A 14 5.11 9.66 2.02
CA VAL A 14 6.38 9.21 2.59
C VAL A 14 7.33 10.37 2.87
N PHE A 15 7.39 11.39 2.01
CA PHE A 15 8.45 12.38 2.05
C PHE A 15 7.94 13.82 2.25
N GLU A 16 8.44 14.48 3.28
CA GLU A 16 8.27 15.94 3.48
C GLU A 16 8.71 16.76 2.27
N THR A 17 9.81 16.35 1.63
CA THR A 17 10.25 16.87 0.34
C THR A 17 10.76 15.73 -0.52
N TYR A 18 10.46 15.79 -1.82
CA TYR A 18 10.92 14.80 -2.80
C TYR A 18 11.25 15.45 -4.14
N GLU A 19 12.18 14.84 -4.86
CA GLU A 19 12.62 15.30 -6.19
C GLU A 19 12.01 14.43 -7.28
N HIS A 20 11.56 15.08 -8.36
CA HIS A 20 11.14 14.41 -9.58
C HIS A 20 11.47 15.26 -10.81
N GLU A 21 12.25 14.68 -11.72
CA GLU A 21 12.68 15.31 -12.98
C GLU A 21 13.39 16.66 -12.80
N GLY A 22 14.23 16.77 -11.77
CA GLY A 22 15.01 17.96 -11.45
C GLY A 22 14.21 19.05 -10.73
N ARG A 23 12.98 18.75 -10.30
CA ARG A 23 12.14 19.67 -9.53
C ARG A 23 11.84 19.10 -8.14
N GLU A 24 11.92 19.96 -7.13
CA GLU A 24 11.54 19.64 -5.75
C GLU A 24 10.05 19.91 -5.51
N TYR A 25 9.44 19.06 -4.71
CA TYR A 25 8.03 19.09 -4.30
C TYR A 25 7.95 18.92 -2.78
N ASP A 26 6.96 19.56 -2.16
CA ASP A 26 6.64 19.39 -0.74
C ASP A 26 5.54 18.34 -0.57
N GLY A 27 5.80 17.31 0.23
CA GLY A 27 4.76 16.37 0.65
C GLY A 27 3.77 17.02 1.62
N ARG A 28 2.48 16.69 1.49
CA ARG A 28 1.40 17.24 2.32
C ARG A 28 0.65 16.19 3.12
N LEU A 29 0.79 14.91 2.78
CA LEU A 29 0.13 13.77 3.44
C LEU A 29 1.09 12.91 4.25
N VAL A 30 2.24 13.48 4.64
CA VAL A 30 3.38 12.73 5.17
C VAL A 30 3.05 12.01 6.48
N ALA A 31 3.16 10.68 6.46
CA ALA A 31 3.17 9.86 7.66
C ALA A 31 4.53 10.04 8.37
N PRO A 32 4.57 10.46 9.66
CA PRO A 32 5.82 10.79 10.35
C PRO A 32 6.88 9.68 10.32
N LEU A 33 6.45 8.42 10.31
CA LEU A 33 7.34 7.25 10.27
C LEU A 33 7.39 6.57 8.89
N GLY A 34 6.74 7.13 7.86
CA GLY A 34 6.66 6.53 6.53
C GLY A 34 8.02 6.29 5.87
N LYS A 35 8.98 7.21 6.04
CA LYS A 35 10.35 7.03 5.53
C LYS A 35 11.04 5.79 6.12
N THR A 36 10.72 5.42 7.36
CA THR A 36 11.41 4.33 8.08
C THR A 36 11.08 2.94 7.56
N ILE A 37 9.94 2.79 6.87
CA ILE A 37 9.47 1.50 6.33
C ILE A 37 9.84 1.29 4.85
N VAL A 38 10.40 2.31 4.17
CA VAL A 38 10.80 2.21 2.75
C VAL A 38 11.85 1.13 2.54
N ASP A 39 12.94 1.14 3.29
CA ASP A 39 14.03 0.16 3.15
C ASP A 39 13.61 -1.28 3.51
N PRO A 40 12.85 -1.51 4.60
CA PRO A 40 12.23 -2.81 4.86
C PRO A 40 11.39 -3.32 3.69
N ILE A 41 10.51 -2.50 3.12
CA ILE A 41 9.66 -2.89 1.99
C ILE A 41 10.50 -3.13 0.74
N VAL A 42 11.50 -2.30 0.46
CA VAL A 42 12.45 -2.50 -0.65
C VAL A 42 13.13 -3.87 -0.57
N LYS A 43 13.55 -4.29 0.63
CA LYS A 43 14.15 -5.61 0.84
C LYS A 43 13.17 -6.73 0.52
N LEU A 44 11.93 -6.64 1.01
CA LEU A 44 10.88 -7.63 0.73
C LEU A 44 10.56 -7.71 -0.78
N VAL A 45 10.39 -6.56 -1.43
CA VAL A 45 10.10 -6.50 -2.88
C VAL A 45 11.23 -7.13 -3.69
N LYS A 46 12.50 -6.85 -3.36
CA LYS A 46 13.65 -7.53 -4.00
C LYS A 46 13.61 -9.04 -3.80
N THR A 47 13.34 -9.50 -2.59
CA THR A 47 13.27 -10.94 -2.25
C THR A 47 12.12 -11.65 -2.97
N VAL A 48 10.96 -11.00 -3.11
CA VAL A 48 9.83 -11.57 -3.85
C VAL A 48 10.14 -11.60 -5.34
N LEU A 49 10.61 -10.49 -5.91
CA LEU A 49 10.81 -10.37 -7.35
C LEU A 49 12.02 -11.13 -7.88
N SER A 50 12.94 -11.57 -7.02
CA SER A 50 14.01 -12.51 -7.41
C SER A 50 13.49 -13.93 -7.67
N ARG A 51 12.22 -14.22 -7.37
CA ARG A 51 11.58 -15.51 -7.62
C ARG A 51 11.02 -15.57 -9.04
N GLU A 52 11.00 -16.77 -9.60
CA GLU A 52 10.37 -17.02 -10.91
C GLU A 52 8.85 -16.81 -10.83
N ASN A 53 8.24 -16.36 -11.94
CA ASN A 53 6.78 -16.31 -12.12
C ASN A 53 5.97 -15.46 -11.12
N VAL A 54 6.58 -14.42 -10.54
CA VAL A 54 5.82 -13.42 -9.76
C VAL A 54 5.13 -12.42 -10.68
N ALA A 55 3.82 -12.24 -10.54
CA ALA A 55 3.07 -11.18 -11.20
C ALA A 55 3.14 -9.87 -10.40
N VAL A 56 3.08 -8.74 -11.10
CA VAL A 56 2.94 -7.41 -10.49
C VAL A 56 1.64 -6.82 -10.98
N LEU A 57 0.73 -6.50 -10.05
CA LEU A 57 -0.54 -5.86 -10.32
C LEU A 57 -0.61 -4.52 -9.59
N ARG A 58 -1.11 -3.49 -10.26
CA ARG A 58 -1.37 -2.18 -9.67
C ARG A 58 -2.83 -1.82 -9.90
N LEU A 59 -3.52 -1.48 -8.82
CA LEU A 59 -4.89 -0.99 -8.85
C LEU A 59 -4.96 0.31 -8.05
N SER A 60 -5.58 1.31 -8.65
CA SER A 60 -5.87 2.56 -7.97
C SER A 60 -7.10 2.43 -7.08
N LYS A 61 -7.11 3.21 -5.99
CA LYS A 61 -8.27 3.49 -5.17
C LYS A 61 -8.39 5.00 -4.96
N ASP A 62 -9.58 5.47 -4.65
CA ASP A 62 -9.93 6.87 -4.36
C ASP A 62 -10.70 7.01 -3.03
N HIS A 63 -10.66 5.93 -2.24
CA HIS A 63 -11.26 5.78 -0.93
C HIS A 63 -10.36 4.89 -0.08
N TYR A 64 -10.49 4.96 1.25
CA TYR A 64 -9.66 4.15 2.16
C TYR A 64 -9.77 2.65 1.89
N ASN A 65 -10.96 2.15 1.56
CA ASN A 65 -11.17 0.74 1.24
C ASN A 65 -11.01 0.49 -0.26
N ALA A 66 -9.97 -0.23 -0.67
CA ALA A 66 -9.68 -0.50 -2.08
C ALA A 66 -10.75 -1.36 -2.77
N PHE A 67 -11.60 -2.06 -2.01
CA PHE A 67 -12.72 -2.82 -2.58
C PHE A 67 -13.87 -1.95 -3.10
N THR A 68 -13.81 -0.62 -2.96
CA THR A 68 -14.68 0.28 -3.75
C THR A 68 -14.37 0.18 -5.24
N ASN A 69 -13.15 -0.23 -5.61
CA ASN A 69 -12.79 -0.57 -6.98
C ASN A 69 -13.21 -2.04 -7.27
N PRO A 70 -14.27 -2.29 -8.06
CA PRO A 70 -14.76 -3.64 -8.30
C PRO A 70 -13.75 -4.52 -9.04
N ARG A 71 -12.74 -3.93 -9.69
CA ARG A 71 -11.68 -4.66 -10.36
C ARG A 71 -10.80 -5.44 -9.39
N LEU A 72 -10.65 -4.96 -8.14
CA LEU A 72 -9.82 -5.64 -7.14
C LEU A 72 -10.31 -7.06 -6.91
N GLU A 73 -11.61 -7.24 -6.66
CA GLU A 73 -12.17 -8.56 -6.36
C GLU A 73 -12.08 -9.51 -7.57
N LEU A 74 -12.28 -8.98 -8.78
CA LEU A 74 -12.13 -9.75 -10.03
C LEU A 74 -10.70 -10.25 -10.22
N GLU A 75 -9.70 -9.38 -10.10
CA GLU A 75 -8.30 -9.74 -10.30
C GLU A 75 -7.81 -10.72 -9.22
N LEU A 76 -8.22 -10.54 -7.96
CA LEU A 76 -7.91 -11.47 -6.88
C LEU A 76 -8.48 -12.87 -7.16
N ALA A 77 -9.71 -12.94 -7.66
CA ALA A 77 -10.37 -14.20 -8.01
C ALA A 77 -9.71 -14.87 -9.23
N GLU A 78 -9.40 -14.12 -10.29
CA GLU A 78 -8.75 -14.62 -11.50
C GLU A 78 -7.35 -15.19 -11.22
N LEU A 79 -6.59 -14.54 -10.33
CA LEU A 79 -5.28 -15.00 -9.88
C LEU A 79 -5.36 -16.10 -8.82
N GLY A 80 -6.56 -16.41 -8.32
CA GLY A 80 -6.79 -17.38 -7.26
C GLY A 80 -6.07 -17.00 -5.96
N ILE A 81 -5.98 -15.71 -5.65
CA ILE A 81 -5.37 -15.21 -4.40
C ILE A 81 -6.33 -15.49 -3.24
N ASP A 82 -5.81 -16.05 -2.15
CA ASP A 82 -6.61 -16.39 -0.95
C ASP A 82 -5.92 -15.97 0.37
N GLU A 83 -4.72 -15.42 0.27
CA GLU A 83 -3.91 -14.99 1.40
C GLU A 83 -3.03 -13.79 1.04
N ILE A 84 -3.02 -12.80 1.93
CA ILE A 84 -2.32 -11.53 1.72
C ILE A 84 -1.35 -11.22 2.85
N PHE A 85 -0.30 -10.47 2.50
CA PHE A 85 0.76 -10.00 3.39
C PHE A 85 0.92 -8.50 3.18
N MET A 86 0.29 -7.71 4.05
CA MET A 86 0.14 -6.27 3.90
C MET A 86 1.32 -5.49 4.47
N THR A 87 1.75 -4.48 3.71
CA THR A 87 2.77 -3.49 4.04
C THR A 87 2.29 -2.11 3.60
N GLY A 88 2.93 -1.05 4.08
CA GLY A 88 2.72 0.31 3.62
C GLY A 88 2.01 1.20 4.64
N LEU A 89 1.23 2.15 4.14
CA LEU A 89 0.68 3.25 4.93
C LEU A 89 -0.86 3.25 4.89
N VAL A 90 -1.56 3.81 5.86
CA VAL A 90 -1.16 4.00 7.27
C VAL A 90 -1.94 3.04 8.16
N ASP A 91 -1.35 2.68 9.30
CA ASP A 91 -1.86 1.63 10.22
C ASP A 91 -3.36 1.78 10.54
N GLU A 92 -3.78 2.98 10.94
CA GLU A 92 -5.12 3.28 11.44
C GLU A 92 -6.13 3.72 10.38
N VAL A 93 -5.75 3.74 9.09
CA VAL A 93 -6.63 4.14 7.98
C VAL A 93 -6.61 3.09 6.88
N CYS A 94 -5.71 3.20 5.91
CA CYS A 94 -5.72 2.33 4.73
C CYS A 94 -5.33 0.89 5.06
N ILE A 95 -4.37 0.67 5.96
CA ILE A 95 -4.04 -0.68 6.43
C ILE A 95 -5.25 -1.29 7.14
N TYR A 96 -5.85 -0.56 8.08
CA TYR A 96 -7.03 -0.98 8.82
C TYR A 96 -8.22 -1.33 7.91
N HIS A 97 -8.67 -0.40 7.07
CA HIS A 97 -9.84 -0.58 6.22
C HIS A 97 -9.66 -1.68 5.19
N ASN A 98 -8.46 -1.83 4.61
CA ASN A 98 -8.22 -2.89 3.65
C ASN A 98 -8.05 -4.26 4.33
N ALA A 99 -7.38 -4.32 5.50
CA ALA A 99 -7.27 -5.57 6.24
C ALA A 99 -8.66 -6.11 6.63
N LEU A 100 -9.56 -5.25 7.10
CA LEU A 100 -10.97 -5.61 7.30
C LEU A 100 -11.65 -6.04 6.00
N GLY A 101 -11.50 -5.29 4.91
CA GLY A 101 -12.11 -5.63 3.62
C GLY A 101 -11.67 -6.99 3.07
N PHE A 102 -10.41 -7.38 3.29
CA PHE A 102 -9.88 -8.69 2.96
C PHE A 102 -10.45 -9.78 3.89
N LEU A 103 -10.50 -9.54 5.21
CA LEU A 103 -11.07 -10.46 6.19
C LEU A 103 -12.56 -10.75 5.92
N GLU A 104 -13.35 -9.71 5.63
CA GLU A 104 -14.78 -9.82 5.31
C GLU A 104 -15.04 -10.70 4.08
N ARG A 105 -14.07 -10.77 3.16
CA ARG A 105 -14.11 -11.61 1.95
C ARG A 105 -13.45 -12.98 2.15
N GLY A 106 -13.04 -13.31 3.37
CA GLY A 106 -12.50 -14.62 3.74
C GLY A 106 -11.03 -14.83 3.42
N PHE A 107 -10.27 -13.78 3.11
CA PHE A 107 -8.83 -13.90 2.87
C PHE A 107 -8.07 -14.12 4.18
N ARG A 108 -7.05 -14.97 4.15
CA ARG A 108 -6.06 -15.05 5.23
C ARG A 108 -5.24 -13.75 5.20
N THR A 109 -5.43 -12.92 6.23
CA THR A 109 -4.92 -11.55 6.25
C THR A 109 -3.77 -11.43 7.23
N ASN A 110 -2.57 -11.14 6.73
CA ASN A 110 -1.36 -10.98 7.53
C ASN A 110 -0.82 -9.55 7.38
N ILE A 111 -0.38 -8.92 8.48
CA ILE A 111 0.24 -7.59 8.46
C ILE A 111 1.71 -7.73 8.90
N LEU A 112 2.61 -7.18 8.10
CA LEU A 112 4.06 -7.34 8.31
C LEU A 112 4.56 -6.31 9.31
N LYS A 113 5.06 -6.81 10.44
CA LYS A 113 5.69 -5.98 11.47
C LYS A 113 6.92 -5.25 10.91
N GLY A 114 7.04 -3.96 11.25
CA GLY A 114 8.14 -3.11 10.78
C GLY A 114 8.07 -2.73 9.30
N CYS A 115 6.97 -3.07 8.61
CA CYS A 115 6.71 -2.67 7.23
C CYS A 115 5.41 -1.87 7.11
N THR A 116 4.90 -1.33 8.22
CA THR A 116 3.78 -0.40 8.28
C THR A 116 4.11 0.75 9.23
N ALA A 117 3.43 1.89 9.07
CA ALA A 117 3.64 3.04 9.92
C ALA A 117 2.33 3.82 10.15
N PRO A 118 2.11 4.35 11.36
CA PRO A 118 0.92 5.12 11.70
C PRO A 118 1.12 6.62 11.46
N PHE A 119 0.03 7.38 11.37
CA PHE A 119 0.09 8.83 11.64
C PHE A 119 0.21 9.08 13.15
N ASP A 120 -0.63 8.40 13.93
CA ASP A 120 -0.67 8.45 15.38
C ASP A 120 -0.37 7.05 15.96
N PRO A 121 0.77 6.86 16.65
CA PRO A 121 1.14 5.56 17.22
C PRO A 121 0.10 4.95 18.16
N LYS A 122 -0.70 5.76 18.87
CA LYS A 122 -1.76 5.25 19.74
C LYS A 122 -2.90 4.69 18.90
N LYS A 123 -3.34 5.42 17.87
CA LYS A 123 -4.40 4.95 16.97
C LYS A 123 -3.97 3.74 16.17
N GLY A 124 -2.74 3.70 15.68
CA GLY A 124 -2.19 2.53 14.98
C GLY A 124 -2.21 1.28 15.87
N LYS A 125 -1.84 1.41 17.15
CA LYS A 125 -1.93 0.32 18.13
C LYS A 125 -3.37 -0.16 18.35
N GLU A 126 -4.30 0.77 18.54
CA GLU A 126 -5.74 0.46 18.71
C GLU A 126 -6.29 -0.26 17.47
N ALA A 127 -5.95 0.21 16.27
CA ALA A 127 -6.35 -0.42 15.00
C ALA A 127 -5.82 -1.86 14.90
N PHE A 128 -4.57 -2.12 15.28
CA PHE A 128 -4.01 -3.47 15.26
C PHE A 128 -4.62 -4.40 16.32
N GLU A 129 -4.98 -3.90 17.50
CA GLU A 129 -5.71 -4.68 18.50
C GLU A 129 -7.08 -5.10 17.99
N GLU A 130 -7.79 -4.22 17.29
CA GLU A 130 -9.06 -4.56 16.65
C GLU A 130 -8.89 -5.57 15.50
N LEU A 131 -7.93 -5.34 14.59
CA LEU A 131 -7.66 -6.26 13.48
C LEU A 131 -7.27 -7.67 13.97
N ASP A 132 -6.47 -7.78 15.03
CA ASP A 132 -6.13 -9.06 15.65
C ASP A 132 -7.40 -9.76 16.18
N SER A 133 -8.29 -9.01 16.84
CA SER A 133 -9.59 -9.54 17.31
C SER A 133 -10.52 -9.98 16.16
N CYS A 134 -10.39 -9.36 14.98
CA CYS A 134 -11.10 -9.73 13.75
C CYS A 134 -10.43 -10.89 12.99
N GLY A 135 -9.23 -11.32 13.40
CA GLY A 135 -8.53 -12.49 12.84
C GLY A 135 -7.39 -12.17 11.88
N ALA A 136 -6.96 -10.91 11.74
CA ALA A 136 -5.70 -10.59 11.10
C ALA A 136 -4.52 -11.13 11.93
N LYS A 137 -3.39 -11.43 11.29
CA LYS A 137 -2.19 -11.93 11.99
C LYS A 137 -0.98 -11.04 11.79
N MET A 138 -0.31 -10.68 12.88
CA MET A 138 0.91 -9.87 12.83
C MET A 138 2.10 -10.81 12.67
N VAL A 139 2.79 -10.71 11.53
CA VAL A 139 3.85 -11.64 11.15
C VAL A 139 5.18 -10.91 10.96
N ASP A 140 6.28 -11.63 11.15
CA ASP A 140 7.65 -11.08 11.03
C ASP A 140 8.22 -11.18 9.61
N ASP A 141 7.67 -12.06 8.77
CA ASP A 141 8.20 -12.33 7.43
C ASP A 141 7.11 -12.81 6.46
N ILE A 142 7.45 -12.83 5.18
CA ILE A 142 6.62 -13.34 4.08
C ILE A 142 7.01 -14.78 3.74
N PRO A 143 6.07 -15.61 3.25
CA PRO A 143 6.38 -16.97 2.84
C PRO A 143 7.15 -17.01 1.51
N SER A 144 7.78 -18.15 1.21
CA SER A 144 8.59 -18.34 0.00
C SER A 144 7.77 -18.44 -1.30
N ASP A 145 6.46 -18.62 -1.20
CA ASP A 145 5.53 -18.86 -2.31
C ASP A 145 4.60 -17.66 -2.61
N ILE A 146 5.03 -16.43 -2.30
CA ILE A 146 4.39 -15.22 -2.84
C ILE A 146 4.45 -15.27 -4.37
N GLY A 147 3.29 -15.27 -5.01
CA GLY A 147 3.14 -15.29 -6.46
C GLY A 147 2.75 -13.93 -7.05
N VAL A 148 2.33 -12.97 -6.21
CA VAL A 148 1.87 -11.65 -6.67
C VAL A 148 2.40 -10.55 -5.76
N VAL A 149 2.88 -9.46 -6.36
CA VAL A 149 3.02 -8.16 -5.69
C VAL A 149 1.86 -7.29 -6.15
N LEU A 150 0.99 -6.91 -5.21
CA LEU A 150 -0.20 -6.10 -5.45
C LEU A 150 0.02 -4.71 -4.86
N LEU A 151 0.01 -3.70 -5.70
CA LEU A 151 0.03 -2.30 -5.28
C LEU A 151 -1.40 -1.76 -5.26
N LEU A 152 -1.82 -1.28 -4.09
CA LEU A 152 -3.09 -0.58 -3.88
C LEU A 152 -2.74 0.85 -3.45
N GLU A 153 -2.96 1.80 -4.35
CA GLU A 153 -2.46 3.16 -4.16
C GLU A 153 -3.56 4.18 -4.42
N ASP A 154 -3.61 5.20 -3.57
CA ASP A 154 -4.47 6.35 -3.77
C ASP A 154 -4.12 7.08 -5.07
N GLU A 155 -5.12 7.21 -5.92
CA GLU A 155 -5.05 7.94 -7.17
C GLU A 155 -6.38 8.64 -7.41
N HIS A 156 -6.40 9.94 -7.11
CA HIS A 156 -7.60 10.77 -7.23
C HIS A 156 -7.62 11.51 -8.56
N ASP A 157 -8.80 11.63 -9.17
CA ASP A 157 -9.05 12.54 -10.28
C ASP A 157 -9.78 13.80 -9.83
N GLU A 158 -9.91 14.77 -10.75
CA GLU A 158 -10.55 16.07 -10.49
C GLU A 158 -12.02 15.98 -10.07
N ASN A 159 -12.66 14.83 -10.31
CA ASN A 159 -14.06 14.60 -10.02
C ASN A 159 -14.28 13.93 -8.65
N SER A 160 -13.22 13.47 -7.98
CA SER A 160 -13.32 12.89 -6.64
C SER A 160 -13.79 13.93 -5.61
N GLU A 161 -14.62 13.50 -4.66
CA GLU A 161 -15.16 14.39 -3.62
C GLU A 161 -14.08 14.90 -2.67
N GLU A 162 -12.99 14.15 -2.49
CA GLU A 162 -11.84 14.57 -1.68
C GLU A 162 -11.06 15.73 -2.30
N ILE A 163 -10.98 15.78 -3.64
CA ILE A 163 -10.42 16.92 -4.37
C ILE A 163 -11.38 18.11 -4.31
N LYS A 164 -12.67 17.90 -4.54
CA LYS A 164 -13.68 19.00 -4.48
C LYS A 164 -13.79 19.63 -3.10
N SER A 165 -13.62 18.84 -2.04
CA SER A 165 -13.63 19.31 -0.66
C SER A 165 -12.32 19.99 -0.23
N GLY A 166 -11.25 19.87 -1.04
CA GLY A 166 -9.91 20.35 -0.70
C GLY A 166 -9.19 19.51 0.35
N SER A 167 -9.72 18.32 0.67
CA SER A 167 -9.13 17.39 1.63
C SER A 167 -7.92 16.65 1.04
N TRP A 168 -7.84 16.58 -0.30
CA TRP A 168 -6.74 15.95 -1.02
C TRP A 168 -5.89 16.97 -1.80
N PRO A 169 -4.55 16.95 -1.72
CA PRO A 169 -3.70 17.89 -2.42
C PRO A 169 -3.68 17.65 -3.94
N SER A 170 -3.70 18.72 -4.75
CA SER A 170 -3.70 18.62 -6.22
C SER A 170 -2.43 18.00 -6.82
N HIS A 171 -1.30 18.00 -6.11
CA HIS A 171 -0.05 17.33 -6.51
C HIS A 171 0.02 15.85 -6.07
N CYS A 172 -1.08 15.32 -5.52
CA CYS A 172 -1.30 13.92 -5.21
C CYS A 172 -2.35 13.27 -6.13
N MET A 173 -2.68 13.94 -7.25
CA MET A 173 -3.65 13.45 -8.22
C MET A 173 -3.04 12.47 -9.21
N LYS A 174 -3.89 11.74 -9.93
CA LYS A 174 -3.51 10.92 -11.07
C LYS A 174 -2.51 11.62 -11.99
N GLY A 175 -1.39 10.93 -12.26
CA GLY A 175 -0.35 11.42 -13.16
C GLY A 175 0.57 12.50 -12.56
N THR A 176 0.45 12.82 -11.28
CA THR A 176 1.34 13.76 -10.60
C THR A 176 2.50 13.04 -9.90
N PRO A 177 3.63 13.73 -9.66
CA PRO A 177 4.76 13.14 -8.94
C PRO A 177 4.44 12.66 -7.52
N GLY A 178 3.50 13.30 -6.82
CA GLY A 178 3.12 12.92 -5.45
C GLY A 178 2.39 11.57 -5.40
N ALA A 179 1.61 11.24 -6.44
CA ALA A 179 0.89 9.98 -6.57
C ALA A 179 1.79 8.80 -7.02
N LEU A 180 3.03 9.05 -7.43
CA LEU A 180 3.93 7.97 -7.83
C LEU A 180 4.40 7.19 -6.60
N THR A 181 4.45 5.86 -6.73
CA THR A 181 5.17 5.00 -5.77
C THR A 181 6.57 5.55 -5.54
N VAL A 182 7.02 5.50 -4.29
CA VAL A 182 8.36 5.96 -3.91
C VAL A 182 9.44 5.33 -4.80
N GLU A 183 10.38 6.18 -5.21
CA GLU A 183 11.39 5.84 -6.21
C GLU A 183 12.16 4.53 -5.91
N PRO A 184 12.57 4.24 -4.66
CA PRO A 184 13.29 3.00 -4.34
C PRO A 184 12.50 1.73 -4.66
N ILE A 185 11.19 1.74 -4.43
CA ILE A 185 10.30 0.61 -4.76
C ILE A 185 10.04 0.58 -6.27
N ARG A 186 9.70 1.74 -6.86
CA ARG A 186 9.37 1.88 -8.29
C ARG A 186 10.49 1.37 -9.19
N LYS A 187 11.76 1.74 -8.92
CA LYS A 187 12.93 1.30 -9.70
C LYS A 187 13.06 -0.22 -9.77
N ILE A 188 12.74 -0.93 -8.68
CA ILE A 188 12.83 -2.39 -8.64
C ILE A 188 11.73 -2.99 -9.53
N LEU A 189 10.50 -2.49 -9.42
CA LEU A 189 9.37 -2.94 -10.22
C LEU A 189 9.60 -2.71 -11.73
N GLU A 190 10.18 -1.57 -12.11
CA GLU A 190 10.46 -1.20 -13.51
C GLU A 190 11.67 -1.93 -14.11
N SER A 191 12.61 -2.42 -13.28
CA SER A 191 13.81 -3.12 -13.76
C SER A 191 13.54 -4.50 -14.37
N ARG A 192 12.29 -4.99 -14.28
CA ARG A 192 11.88 -6.35 -14.69
C ARG A 192 11.40 -6.46 -16.14
N LYS A 193 11.80 -5.53 -17.02
CA LYS A 193 11.45 -5.52 -18.45
C LYS A 193 11.95 -6.76 -19.19
#